data_AF-A0A8J1VLT8-F1
#
_entry.id   AF-A0A8J1VLT8-F1
#
_cell.length_a   1.000
_cell.length_b   1.000
_cell.length_c   1.000
_cell.angle_alpha   90.00
_cell.angle_beta   90.00
_cell.angle_gamma   90.00
#
_symmetry.space_group_name_H-M   'P 1'
#
loop_
_entity.id
_entity.type
_entity.pdbx_description
1 polymer ?
#
loop_
_entity_poly.entity_id
_entity_poly.type
_entity_poly.pdbx_seq_one_letter_code
_entity_poly.pdbx_strand_id
1 'polypeptide(L)'
;MRANSLAHADTLYSADCIEFCPFPGYENIFVCGTYQVLEPPSASVRDEKEGADDEDESGDDAEGSLRPRHTMRTGRLLLYRVGDDEASIQEVQRVDTPAILDAKWSPRLDDHSCPVLAVADADGHITLYTLNVEKYQLELQQSVQVGDPSTLCLSLDYHQFAPFVSSSCTQLDH
;
A
#
# COMPACT_ATOMS: atom_id res chain seq x y z
N MET A 1 33.73 -6.55 -3.35
CA MET A 1 33.36 -5.35 -2.58
C MET A 1 32.02 -5.68 -1.92
N ARG A 2 31.95 -5.71 -0.58
CA ARG A 2 30.71 -6.00 0.16
C ARG A 2 30.24 -4.66 0.75
N ALA A 3 29.06 -4.20 0.37
CA ALA A 3 28.45 -3.04 1.02
C ALA A 3 28.01 -3.48 2.43
N ASN A 4 28.38 -2.71 3.45
CA ASN A 4 27.89 -2.93 4.81
C ASN A 4 26.55 -2.18 4.95
N SER A 5 25.54 -2.84 5.53
CA SER A 5 24.28 -2.17 5.87
C SER A 5 24.49 -1.28 7.09
N LEU A 6 23.95 -0.05 7.04
CA LEU A 6 23.96 0.87 8.18
C LEU A 6 22.87 0.49 9.19
N ALA A 7 21.67 0.18 8.69
CA ALA A 7 20.52 -0.25 9.47
C ALA A 7 19.80 -1.43 8.78
N HIS A 8 18.97 -2.15 9.54
CA HIS A 8 18.10 -3.21 9.04
C HIS A 8 16.82 -3.27 9.88
N ALA A 9 15.69 -3.53 9.22
CA ALA A 9 14.42 -3.84 9.86
C ALA A 9 13.79 -5.08 9.20
N ASP A 10 13.17 -5.94 10.00
CA ASP A 10 12.37 -7.06 9.51
C ASP A 10 10.90 -6.61 9.42
N THR A 11 10.38 -6.58 8.19
CA THR A 11 9.01 -6.16 7.88
C THR A 11 7.98 -7.27 8.08
N LEU A 12 8.42 -8.50 8.40
CA LEU A 12 7.65 -9.75 8.55
C LEU A 12 6.97 -10.26 7.26
N TYR A 13 6.58 -9.35 6.36
CA TYR A 13 6.13 -9.63 4.99
C TYR A 13 7.16 -9.13 4.00
N SER A 14 7.08 -9.60 2.75
CA SER A 14 7.97 -9.13 1.68
C SER A 14 7.76 -7.64 1.45
N ALA A 15 8.82 -6.84 1.54
CA ALA A 15 8.79 -5.44 1.13
C ALA A 15 8.66 -5.36 -0.40
N ASP A 16 7.66 -4.60 -0.88
CA ASP A 16 7.31 -4.52 -2.31
C ASP A 16 7.58 -3.12 -2.88
N CYS A 17 7.26 -2.07 -2.12
CA CYS A 17 7.56 -0.69 -2.50
C CYS A 17 8.16 0.11 -1.33
N ILE A 18 9.02 1.08 -1.64
CA ILE A 18 9.59 2.05 -0.69
C ILE A 18 9.56 3.43 -1.35
N GLU A 19 9.11 4.44 -0.62
CA GLU A 19 9.07 5.82 -1.12
C GLU A 19 9.41 6.82 -0.01
N PHE A 20 10.44 7.64 -0.22
CA PHE A 20 10.83 8.72 0.70
C PHE A 20 9.97 9.96 0.48
N CYS A 21 9.61 10.64 1.57
CA CYS A 21 8.88 11.90 1.51
C CYS A 21 9.75 12.97 0.81
N PRO A 22 9.27 13.61 -0.27
CA PRO A 22 10.10 14.51 -1.08
C PRO A 22 10.16 15.95 -0.55
N PHE A 23 9.44 16.26 0.52
CA PHE A 23 9.28 17.63 1.00
C PHE A 23 10.40 18.03 1.97
N PRO A 24 10.95 19.26 1.84
CA PRO A 24 11.96 19.76 2.76
C PRO A 24 11.52 19.72 4.23
N GLY A 25 12.38 19.18 5.09
CA GLY A 25 12.11 18.96 6.52
C GLY A 25 11.49 17.59 6.86
N TYR A 26 11.16 16.78 5.85
CA TYR A 26 10.55 15.46 6.01
C TYR A 26 11.31 14.35 5.27
N GLU A 27 12.50 14.63 4.74
CA GLU A 27 13.30 13.71 3.95
C GLU A 27 13.76 12.48 4.75
N ASN A 28 13.72 12.56 6.07
CA ASN A 28 13.98 11.43 6.96
C ASN A 28 12.77 10.49 7.14
N ILE A 29 11.64 10.78 6.50
CA ILE A 29 10.43 9.95 6.56
C ILE A 29 10.30 9.17 5.25
N PHE A 30 10.02 7.88 5.36
CA PHE A 30 9.69 7.05 4.20
C PHE A 30 8.63 6.02 4.56
N VAL A 31 7.95 5.52 3.53
CA VAL A 31 7.02 4.40 3.67
C VAL A 31 7.59 3.13 3.06
N CYS A 32 7.15 2.00 3.60
CA CYS A 32 7.35 0.69 3.00
C CYS A 32 6.00 -0.02 2.88
N GLY A 33 5.60 -0.32 1.65
CA GLY A 33 4.49 -1.20 1.36
C GLY A 33 4.96 -2.65 1.36
N THR A 34 4.13 -3.54 1.90
CA THR A 34 4.47 -4.97 1.98
C THR A 34 3.41 -5.85 1.33
N TYR A 35 3.83 -7.06 0.98
CA TYR A 35 3.05 -8.04 0.23
C TYR A 35 3.22 -9.43 0.81
N GLN A 36 2.10 -10.13 1.00
CA GLN A 36 2.04 -11.54 1.39
C GLN A 36 0.81 -12.21 0.74
N VAL A 37 1.03 -13.37 0.12
CA VAL A 37 -0.07 -14.26 -0.29
C VAL A 37 -0.41 -15.19 0.85
N LEU A 38 -1.69 -15.28 1.19
CA LEU A 38 -2.19 -16.26 2.14
C LEU A 38 -2.59 -17.52 1.39
N GLU A 39 -2.10 -18.67 1.87
CA GLU A 39 -2.56 -19.95 1.36
C GLU A 39 -4.05 -20.10 1.72
N PRO A 40 -4.91 -20.49 0.76
CA PRO A 40 -6.28 -20.84 1.10
C PRO A 40 -6.23 -21.99 2.11
N PRO A 41 -7.11 -21.99 3.14
CA PRO A 41 -7.16 -23.08 4.10
C PRO A 41 -7.29 -24.39 3.32
N SER A 42 -6.31 -25.28 3.49
CA SER A 42 -6.38 -26.60 2.88
C SER A 42 -7.70 -27.24 3.31
N ALA A 43 -8.46 -27.76 2.36
CA ALA A 43 -9.68 -28.52 2.62
C ALA A 43 -9.33 -29.88 3.27
N SER A 44 -8.74 -29.85 4.45
CA SER A 44 -8.23 -31.02 5.18
C SER A 44 -8.72 -31.07 6.62
N VAL A 45 -9.99 -30.72 6.83
CA VAL A 45 -10.77 -31.30 7.94
C VAL A 45 -11.92 -32.05 7.31
N ARG A 46 -11.73 -33.36 7.15
CA ARG A 46 -12.84 -34.29 6.97
C ARG A 46 -13.53 -34.36 8.32
N ASP A 47 -14.57 -33.57 8.50
CA ASP A 47 -15.55 -33.86 9.56
C ASP A 47 -16.30 -35.12 9.13
N GLU A 48 -15.90 -36.26 9.68
CA GLU A 48 -16.72 -37.46 9.68
C GLU A 48 -17.97 -37.16 10.52
N LYS A 49 -19.07 -36.81 9.84
CA LYS A 49 -20.40 -37.06 10.35
C LYS A 49 -21.11 -38.03 9.41
N GLU A 50 -21.21 -39.25 9.89
CA GLU A 50 -22.14 -40.28 9.43
C GLU A 50 -23.58 -39.74 9.43
N GLY A 51 -24.37 -40.09 8.40
CA GLY A 51 -25.82 -39.98 8.46
C GLY A 51 -26.57 -39.88 7.14
N ALA A 52 -26.80 -41.04 6.51
CA ALA A 52 -27.99 -41.44 5.72
C ALA A 52 -28.31 -40.76 4.38
N ASP A 53 -28.10 -41.54 3.32
CA ASP A 53 -29.01 -41.87 2.20
C ASP A 53 -29.83 -40.75 1.55
N ASP A 54 -29.44 -40.40 0.32
CA ASP A 54 -30.36 -40.42 -0.83
C ASP A 54 -29.54 -40.56 -2.12
N GLU A 55 -29.79 -41.66 -2.83
CA GLU A 55 -29.24 -42.00 -4.13
C GLU A 55 -29.92 -41.18 -5.22
N ASP A 56 -29.16 -40.42 -6.01
CA ASP A 56 -29.55 -40.12 -7.39
C ASP A 56 -28.28 -40.14 -8.27
N GLU A 57 -28.08 -41.28 -8.92
CA GLU A 57 -27.10 -41.44 -9.98
C GLU A 57 -27.56 -40.70 -11.24
N SER A 58 -26.74 -39.77 -11.71
CA SER A 58 -26.66 -39.41 -13.13
C SER A 58 -25.20 -39.10 -13.42
N GLY A 59 -24.58 -40.00 -14.20
CA GLY A 59 -23.17 -39.99 -14.54
C GLY A 59 -22.77 -38.92 -15.56
N ASP A 60 -21.45 -38.87 -15.73
CA ASP A 60 -20.68 -38.21 -16.78
C ASP A 60 -20.87 -36.69 -16.93
N ASP A 61 -19.90 -35.92 -16.41
CA ASP A 61 -18.88 -35.31 -17.28
C ASP A 61 -17.84 -34.50 -16.48
N ALA A 62 -16.60 -34.69 -16.89
CA ALA A 62 -15.43 -33.99 -16.39
C ALA A 62 -15.49 -32.50 -16.75
N GLU A 63 -15.78 -31.63 -15.79
CA GLU A 63 -15.32 -30.25 -15.85
C GLU A 63 -15.13 -29.71 -14.44
N GLY A 64 -13.89 -29.81 -13.95
CA GLY A 64 -13.49 -29.20 -12.69
C GLY A 64 -13.91 -27.74 -12.69
N SER A 65 -14.70 -27.35 -11.70
CA SER A 65 -15.17 -25.97 -11.53
C SER A 65 -13.98 -25.01 -11.57
N LEU A 66 -13.72 -24.40 -12.73
CA LEU A 66 -12.72 -23.35 -12.96
C LEU A 66 -13.21 -22.03 -12.33
N ARG A 67 -13.69 -22.05 -11.08
CA ARG A 67 -13.80 -20.81 -10.33
C ARG A 67 -12.36 -20.40 -10.00
N PRO A 68 -11.86 -19.26 -10.51
CA PRO A 68 -10.52 -18.83 -10.18
C PRO A 68 -10.42 -18.77 -8.66
N ARG A 69 -9.47 -19.53 -8.11
CA ARG A 69 -9.15 -19.46 -6.69
C ARG A 69 -8.77 -18.02 -6.39
N HIS A 70 -9.61 -17.32 -5.64
CA HIS A 70 -9.34 -15.95 -5.24
C HIS A 70 -8.12 -15.95 -4.32
N THR A 71 -6.97 -15.51 -4.85
CA THR A 71 -5.73 -15.40 -4.07
C THR A 71 -5.87 -14.22 -3.11
N MET A 72 -5.91 -14.49 -1.81
CA MET A 72 -5.97 -13.45 -0.79
C MET A 72 -4.57 -12.85 -0.59
N ARG A 73 -4.44 -11.55 -0.86
CA ARG A 73 -3.18 -10.80 -0.79
C ARG A 73 -3.28 -9.79 0.34
N THR A 74 -2.54 -10.02 1.41
CA THR A 74 -2.48 -9.11 2.57
C THR A 74 -1.15 -8.38 2.58
N GLY A 75 -1.11 -7.23 3.22
CA GLY A 75 0.09 -6.43 3.39
C GLY A 75 -0.05 -5.45 4.52
N ARG A 76 0.89 -4.52 4.54
CA ARG A 76 0.97 -3.44 5.53
C ARG A 76 1.56 -2.21 4.89
N LEU A 77 1.05 -1.06 5.31
CA LEU A 77 1.71 0.23 5.15
C LEU A 77 2.52 0.52 6.40
N LEU A 78 3.84 0.56 6.25
CA LEU A 78 4.78 0.86 7.34
C LEU A 78 5.33 2.27 7.13
N LEU A 79 5.26 3.11 8.16
CA LEU A 79 5.90 4.43 8.16
C LEU A 79 7.18 4.34 9.01
N TYR A 80 8.28 4.75 8.41
CA TYR A 80 9.59 4.77 9.04
C TYR A 80 10.13 6.20 9.13
N ARG A 81 10.93 6.42 10.18
CA ARG A 81 11.77 7.59 10.36
C ARG A 81 13.23 7.18 10.45
N VAL A 82 14.09 7.85 9.70
CA VAL A 82 15.55 7.78 9.84
C VAL A 82 15.96 8.63 11.04
N GLY A 83 16.78 8.07 11.91
CA GLY A 83 17.33 8.78 13.07
C GLY A 83 18.34 9.84 12.67
N ASP A 84 18.59 10.78 13.58
CA ASP A 84 19.49 11.92 13.34
C ASP A 84 20.96 11.47 13.16
N ASP A 85 21.28 10.23 13.51
CA ASP A 85 22.59 9.59 13.28
C ASP A 85 22.76 9.02 11.86
N GLU A 86 21.71 9.09 11.02
CA GLU A 86 21.63 8.53 9.66
C GLU A 86 21.97 7.02 9.57
N ALA A 87 22.07 6.36 10.72
CA ALA A 87 22.48 4.96 10.85
C ALA A 87 21.43 4.12 11.58
N SER A 88 20.32 4.74 11.99
CA SER A 88 19.18 4.09 12.62
C SER A 88 17.89 4.36 11.85
N ILE A 89 16.98 3.38 11.89
CA ILE A 89 15.62 3.52 11.38
C ILE A 89 14.65 3.08 12.46
N GLN A 90 13.54 3.80 12.59
CA GLN A 90 12.48 3.53 13.54
C GLN A 90 11.15 3.39 12.80
N GLU A 91 10.46 2.27 13.02
CA GLU A 91 9.05 2.15 12.62
C GLU A 91 8.19 2.99 13.56
N VAL A 92 7.48 3.98 13.01
CA VAL A 92 6.63 4.91 13.78
C VAL A 92 5.15 4.60 13.63
N GLN A 93 4.76 3.91 12.54
CA GLN A 93 3.40 3.47 12.32
C GLN A 93 3.36 2.17 11.52
N ARG A 94 2.37 1.34 11.83
CA ARG A 94 2.00 0.14 11.07
C ARG A 94 0.49 0.14 10.87
N VAL A 95 0.06 -0.05 9.62
CA VAL A 95 -1.35 -0.20 9.25
C VAL A 95 -1.48 -1.49 8.45
N ASP A 96 -2.31 -2.43 8.92
CA ASP A 96 -2.63 -3.63 8.15
C ASP A 96 -3.59 -3.27 7.01
N THR A 97 -3.29 -3.75 5.81
CA THR A 97 -3.99 -3.42 4.56
C THR A 97 -4.07 -4.65 3.66
N PRO A 98 -4.81 -4.62 2.53
CA PRO A 98 -4.48 -5.47 1.40
C PRO A 98 -3.03 -5.24 0.97
N ALA A 99 -2.46 -6.16 0.19
CA ALA A 99 -1.08 -6.02 -0.24
C ALA A 99 -0.85 -4.72 -1.01
N ILE A 100 0.19 -3.98 -0.68
CA ILE A 100 0.52 -2.69 -1.30
C ILE A 100 1.48 -2.94 -2.43
N LEU A 101 1.14 -2.44 -3.62
CA LEU A 101 1.86 -2.69 -4.86
C LEU A 101 2.58 -1.44 -5.37
N ASP A 102 2.09 -0.25 -5.01
CA ASP A 102 2.77 1.01 -5.26
C ASP A 102 2.34 2.07 -4.25
N ALA A 103 3.24 2.98 -3.93
CA ALA A 103 3.00 4.09 -3.04
C ALA A 103 3.79 5.30 -3.53
N LYS A 104 3.13 6.45 -3.67
CA LYS A 104 3.80 7.69 -4.11
C LYS A 104 3.33 8.87 -3.30
N TRP A 105 4.29 9.71 -2.92
CA TRP A 105 3.97 11.02 -2.36
C TRP A 105 3.46 11.94 -3.47
N SER A 106 2.38 12.66 -3.17
CA SER A 106 1.88 13.75 -3.99
C SER A 106 2.99 14.79 -4.17
N PRO A 107 3.18 15.35 -5.39
CA PRO A 107 4.12 16.44 -5.61
C PRO A 107 3.64 17.77 -4.98
N ARG A 108 2.43 17.78 -4.39
CA ARG A 108 1.81 18.94 -3.76
C ARG A 108 1.37 18.60 -2.34
N LEU A 109 1.50 19.58 -1.46
CA LEU A 109 0.89 19.55 -0.14
C LEU A 109 -0.63 19.72 -0.29
N ASP A 110 -1.37 19.25 0.71
CA ASP A 110 -2.81 19.54 0.81
C ASP A 110 -3.09 20.99 1.24
N ASP A 111 -4.37 21.33 1.41
CA ASP A 111 -4.83 22.65 1.83
C ASP A 111 -4.32 23.07 3.23
N HIS A 112 -3.84 22.11 4.03
CA HIS A 112 -3.26 22.31 5.35
C HIS A 112 -1.73 22.31 5.33
N SER A 113 -1.11 22.31 4.13
CA SER A 113 0.35 22.24 3.94
C SER A 113 0.97 20.94 4.45
N CYS A 114 0.21 19.84 4.45
CA CYS A 114 0.68 18.52 4.84
C CYS A 114 1.03 17.65 3.61
N PRO A 115 2.10 16.84 3.67
CA PRO A 115 2.39 15.85 2.64
C PRO A 115 1.27 14.82 2.51
N VAL A 116 0.94 14.44 1.28
CA VAL A 116 -0.09 13.43 0.97
C VAL A 116 0.56 12.25 0.28
N LEU A 117 0.19 11.03 0.66
CA LEU A 117 0.62 9.77 0.07
C LEU A 117 -0.55 9.07 -0.60
N ALA A 118 -0.40 8.68 -1.85
CA ALA A 118 -1.31 7.72 -2.50
C ALA A 118 -0.74 6.30 -2.43
N VAL A 119 -1.62 5.33 -2.21
CA VAL A 119 -1.31 3.90 -2.11
C VAL A 119 -2.22 3.13 -3.07
N ALA A 120 -1.64 2.29 -3.92
CA ALA A 120 -2.33 1.32 -4.76
C ALA A 120 -2.26 -0.06 -4.11
N ASP A 121 -3.41 -0.72 -3.93
CA ASP A 121 -3.48 -2.02 -3.26
C ASP A 121 -4.06 -3.15 -4.13
N ALA A 122 -3.91 -4.37 -3.59
CA ALA A 122 -4.31 -5.61 -4.23
C ALA A 122 -5.83 -5.86 -4.25
N ASP A 123 -6.64 -5.05 -3.56
CA ASP A 123 -8.10 -5.12 -3.64
C ASP A 123 -8.65 -4.06 -4.62
N GLY A 124 -7.77 -3.44 -5.42
CA GLY A 124 -8.16 -2.50 -6.46
C GLY A 124 -8.55 -1.13 -5.93
N HIS A 125 -8.04 -0.73 -4.76
CA HIS A 125 -8.22 0.62 -4.23
C HIS A 125 -7.01 1.51 -4.51
N ILE A 126 -7.30 2.80 -4.67
CA ILE A 126 -6.35 3.88 -4.44
C ILE A 126 -6.76 4.59 -3.16
N THR A 127 -5.87 4.61 -2.17
CA THR A 127 -6.11 5.25 -0.87
C THR A 127 -5.14 6.40 -0.67
N LEU A 128 -5.66 7.55 -0.27
CA LEU A 128 -4.92 8.76 0.06
C LEU A 128 -4.78 8.90 1.57
N TYR A 129 -3.57 9.17 2.03
CA TYR A 129 -3.23 9.45 3.42
C TYR A 129 -2.55 10.81 3.53
N THR A 130 -2.92 11.62 4.52
CA THR A 130 -2.18 12.82 4.89
C THR A 130 -1.20 12.50 6.01
N LEU A 131 0.04 12.98 5.91
CA LEU A 131 1.02 12.85 6.99
C LEU A 131 0.78 13.91 8.06
N ASN A 132 0.38 13.47 9.26
CA ASN A 132 0.43 14.26 10.47
C ASN A 132 1.88 14.30 10.98
N VAL A 133 2.54 15.43 10.76
CA VAL A 133 3.97 15.62 11.05
C VAL A 133 4.28 15.75 12.54
N GLU A 134 3.31 16.17 13.36
CA GLU A 134 3.49 16.28 14.80
C GLU A 134 3.47 14.90 15.48
N LYS A 135 2.61 14.00 14.98
CA LYS A 135 2.44 12.65 15.52
C LYS A 135 3.27 11.59 14.79
N TYR A 136 3.85 11.94 13.65
CA TYR A 136 4.45 10.98 12.71
C TYR A 136 3.47 9.85 12.35
N GLN A 137 2.29 10.22 11.89
CA GLN A 137 1.22 9.28 11.56
C GLN A 137 0.56 9.66 10.23
N LEU A 138 0.35 8.66 9.38
CA LEU A 138 -0.54 8.73 8.23
C LEU A 138 -1.99 8.66 8.71
N GLU A 139 -2.75 9.69 8.37
CA GLU A 139 -4.18 9.81 8.64
C GLU A 139 -4.93 9.57 7.32
N LEU A 140 -5.89 8.65 7.33
CA LEU A 140 -6.69 8.33 6.14
C LEU A 140 -7.49 9.56 5.70
N GLN A 141 -7.29 9.98 4.45
CA GLN A 141 -8.02 11.10 3.85
C GLN A 141 -9.19 10.60 2.98
N GLN A 142 -8.91 9.68 2.06
CA GLN A 142 -9.90 9.18 1.10
C GLN A 142 -9.50 7.78 0.59
N SER A 143 -10.47 6.96 0.22
CA SER A 143 -10.23 5.72 -0.54
C SER A 143 -11.21 5.61 -1.70
N VAL A 144 -10.72 5.14 -2.85
CA VAL A 144 -11.50 4.99 -4.08
C VAL A 144 -11.26 3.61 -4.65
N GLN A 145 -12.33 2.85 -4.85
CA GLN A 145 -12.32 1.59 -5.58
C GLN A 145 -12.19 1.89 -7.08
N VAL A 146 -11.04 1.58 -7.68
CA VAL A 146 -10.75 1.87 -9.10
C VAL A 146 -10.97 0.67 -10.02
N GLY A 147 -10.87 -0.55 -9.48
CA GLY A 147 -11.20 -1.81 -10.16
C GLY A 147 -12.22 -2.61 -9.35
N ASP A 148 -12.68 -3.76 -9.85
CA ASP A 148 -13.39 -4.70 -8.97
C ASP A 148 -12.44 -5.25 -7.88
N PRO A 149 -12.95 -5.78 -6.75
CA PRO A 149 -12.09 -6.28 -5.67
C PRO A 149 -11.13 -7.42 -6.05
N SER A 150 -11.32 -8.07 -7.20
CA SER A 150 -10.39 -9.09 -7.70
C SER A 150 -9.33 -8.55 -8.68
N THR A 151 -9.42 -7.26 -9.03
CA THR A 151 -8.47 -6.55 -9.89
C THR A 151 -7.41 -5.84 -9.06
N LEU A 152 -6.14 -6.14 -9.34
CA LEU A 152 -5.00 -5.50 -8.68
C LEU A 152 -4.77 -4.08 -9.19
N CYS A 153 -4.56 -3.12 -8.29
CA CYS A 153 -3.99 -1.82 -8.64
C CYS A 153 -2.47 -1.92 -8.56
N LEU A 154 -1.80 -2.09 -9.70
CA LEU A 154 -0.36 -2.44 -9.74
C LEU A 154 0.57 -1.22 -9.61
N SER A 155 0.12 -0.05 -10.03
CA SER A 155 0.89 1.19 -9.97
C SER A 155 -0.01 2.41 -10.00
N LEU A 156 0.51 3.53 -9.50
CA LEU A 156 -0.13 4.84 -9.61
C LEU A 156 0.92 5.91 -9.91
N ASP A 157 0.50 7.04 -10.45
CA ASP A 157 1.37 8.23 -10.56
C ASP A 157 0.52 9.50 -10.56
N TYR A 158 1.14 10.60 -10.17
CA TYR A 158 0.52 11.91 -10.16
C TYR A 158 0.76 12.63 -11.48
N HIS A 159 -0.28 13.29 -11.97
CA HIS A 159 -0.11 14.20 -13.09
C HIS A 159 0.73 15.43 -12.69
N GLN A 160 1.81 15.68 -13.41
CA GLN A 160 2.70 16.80 -13.16
C GLN A 160 2.15 18.08 -13.81
N PHE A 161 1.50 18.95 -13.04
CA PHE A 161 1.37 20.36 -13.43
C PHE A 161 2.35 21.19 -12.62
N ALA A 162 3.31 21.80 -13.31
CA ALA A 162 4.19 22.83 -12.73
C ALA A 162 3.33 23.93 -12.08
N PRO A 163 3.76 24.52 -10.94
CA PRO A 163 3.06 25.65 -10.37
C PRO A 163 3.02 26.79 -11.38
N PHE A 164 1.84 27.37 -11.58
CA PHE A 164 1.68 28.60 -12.34
C PHE A 164 2.44 29.69 -11.59
N VAL A 165 3.66 30.03 -12.03
CA VAL A 165 4.38 31.19 -11.52
C VAL A 165 3.58 32.41 -11.96
N SER A 166 2.74 32.94 -11.08
CA SER A 166 2.16 34.27 -11.26
C SER A 166 3.30 35.28 -11.11
N SER A 167 3.88 35.68 -12.24
CA SER A 167 4.77 36.83 -12.29
C SER A 167 3.91 38.07 -11.97
N SER A 168 3.92 38.50 -10.72
CA SER A 168 3.38 39.79 -10.32
C SER A 168 4.12 40.89 -11.11
N CYS A 169 3.44 41.46 -12.11
CA CYS A 169 3.89 42.63 -12.83
C CYS A 169 3.93 43.81 -11.84
N THR A 170 5.12 44.15 -11.34
CA THR A 170 5.34 45.42 -10.68
C THR A 170 5.22 46.52 -11.73
N GLN A 171 4.07 47.17 -11.76
CA GLN A 171 3.86 48.41 -12.50
C GLN A 171 4.72 49.48 -11.82
N LEU A 172 5.74 49.97 -12.53
CA LEU A 172 6.51 51.14 -12.15
C LEU A 172 5.64 52.37 -12.39
N ASP A 173 5.25 53.05 -11.31
CA ASP A 173 4.69 54.39 -11.38
C ASP A 173 5.77 55.36 -11.87
N HIS A 174 5.44 56.12 -12.92
CA HIS A 174 6.17 57.31 -13.38
C HIS A 174 5.31 58.55 -13.17
#